data_AF-A0A3C1H1Y7-F1
#
_entry.id   AF-A0A3C1H1Y7-F1
#
_cell.length_a   1.000
_cell.length_b   1.000
_cell.length_c   1.000
_cell.angle_alpha   90.00
_cell.angle_beta   90.00
_cell.angle_gamma   90.00
#
_symmetry.space_group_name_H-M   'P 1'
#
loop_
_entity.id
_entity.type
_entity.pdbx_description
1 polymer ?
#
loop_
_entity_poly.entity_id
_entity_poly.type
_entity_poly.pdbx_seq_one_letter_code
_entity_poly.pdbx_strand_id
1 'polypeptide(L)'
;MVDVKTGIVPLVAVDKDGHPATLHPLTGTAIVGAQMPMFDEVKELCRKAARVVEGIRIVGWDVCVTEKGPLLIEGNPFPGNDLTQLPAHMLDGYGRYHQFMDIIEGRIKTPQD
;
A
#
# COMPACT_ATOMS: atom_id res chain seq x y z
N MET A 1 6.78 -3.01 2.55
CA MET A 1 5.74 -1.96 2.55
C MET A 1 6.37 -0.59 2.39
N VAL A 2 5.64 0.39 1.86
CA VAL A 2 6.06 1.80 1.78
C VAL A 2 5.54 2.55 3.01
N ASP A 3 6.35 3.42 3.62
CA ASP A 3 5.89 4.34 4.65
C ASP A 3 4.96 5.40 4.04
N VAL A 4 3.72 5.46 4.51
CA VAL A 4 2.66 6.30 3.89
C VAL A 4 2.91 7.80 4.04
N LYS A 5 3.77 8.21 4.98
CA LYS A 5 4.09 9.63 5.18
C LYS A 5 5.20 10.09 4.24
N THR A 6 6.22 9.25 4.05
CA THR A 6 7.47 9.61 3.35
C THR A 6 7.55 9.07 1.94
N GLY A 7 6.85 7.98 1.62
CA GLY A 7 6.99 7.26 0.36
C GLY A 7 8.26 6.40 0.28
N ILE A 8 8.99 6.24 1.38
CA ILE A 8 10.21 5.43 1.45
C ILE A 8 9.84 3.99 1.83
N VAL A 9 10.54 3.01 1.27
CA VAL A 9 10.47 1.60 1.70
C VAL A 9 11.41 1.40 2.91
N PRO A 10 10.89 1.26 4.15
CA PRO A 10 11.74 1.24 5.34
C PRO A 10 12.23 -0.16 5.73
N LEU A 11 11.59 -1.20 5.19
CA LEU A 11 11.79 -2.60 5.60
C LEU A 11 12.07 -3.48 4.39
N VAL A 12 12.69 -4.63 4.66
CA VAL A 12 13.03 -5.65 3.67
C VAL A 12 11.78 -6.13 2.91
N ALA A 13 11.93 -6.43 1.62
CA ALA A 13 10.88 -7.15 0.89
C ALA A 13 10.87 -8.61 1.34
N VAL A 14 9.70 -9.23 1.28
CA VAL A 14 9.52 -10.64 1.62
C VAL A 14 8.59 -11.24 0.56
N ASP A 15 8.95 -12.40 0.03
CA ASP A 15 8.08 -13.12 -0.89
C ASP A 15 6.93 -13.83 -0.13
N LYS A 16 6.08 -14.57 -0.87
CA LYS A 16 4.95 -15.28 -0.25
C LYS A 16 5.36 -16.48 0.60
N ASP A 17 6.57 -16.99 0.40
CA ASP A 17 7.13 -18.12 1.16
C ASP A 17 7.90 -17.64 2.42
N GLY A 18 8.02 -16.32 2.61
CA GLY A 18 8.68 -15.73 3.75
C GLY A 18 10.18 -15.44 3.54
N HIS A 19 10.70 -15.58 2.33
CA HIS A 19 12.11 -15.29 2.06
C HIS A 19 12.35 -13.79 1.91
N PRO A 20 13.29 -13.22 2.69
CA PRO A 20 13.60 -11.81 2.61
C PRO A 20 14.51 -11.48 1.40
N ALA A 21 14.31 -10.32 0.80
CA ALA A 21 15.16 -9.75 -0.25
C ALA A 21 15.41 -8.26 -0.02
N THR A 22 16.68 -7.85 -0.09
CA THR A 22 17.10 -6.44 0.01
C THR A 22 17.35 -5.81 -1.35
N LEU A 23 17.53 -6.62 -2.39
CA LEU A 23 17.75 -6.20 -3.77
C LEU A 23 16.63 -6.74 -4.66
N HIS A 24 16.24 -5.95 -5.66
CA HIS A 24 15.29 -6.39 -6.66
C HIS A 24 15.93 -7.48 -7.55
N PRO A 25 15.31 -8.65 -7.72
CA PRO A 25 15.97 -9.83 -8.32
C PRO A 25 16.37 -9.63 -9.78
N LEU A 26 15.72 -8.72 -10.51
CA LEU A 26 16.03 -8.47 -11.93
C LEU A 26 16.98 -7.29 -12.16
N THR A 27 16.93 -6.26 -11.31
CA THR A 27 17.67 -5.00 -11.55
C THR A 27 18.84 -4.80 -10.59
N GLY A 28 18.91 -5.57 -9.49
CA GLY A 28 19.89 -5.38 -8.43
C GLY A 28 19.71 -4.09 -7.63
N THR A 29 18.62 -3.33 -7.86
CA THR A 29 18.35 -2.09 -7.15
C THR A 29 18.06 -2.36 -5.68
N ALA A 30 18.59 -1.53 -4.79
CA ALA A 30 18.25 -1.59 -3.37
C ALA A 30 16.76 -1.31 -3.16
N ILE A 31 16.09 -2.22 -2.43
CA ILE A 31 14.68 -2.09 -2.07
C ILE A 31 14.53 -1.21 -0.83
N VAL A 32 15.33 -1.49 0.22
CA VAL A 32 15.29 -0.71 1.45
C VAL A 32 15.88 0.68 1.20
N GLY A 33 15.16 1.72 1.61
CA GLY A 33 15.52 3.12 1.36
C GLY A 33 15.08 3.63 -0.01
N ALA A 34 14.48 2.80 -0.87
CA ALA A 34 13.95 3.26 -2.14
C ALA A 34 12.80 4.26 -1.92
N GLN A 35 12.85 5.38 -2.64
CA GLN A 35 11.80 6.40 -2.67
C GLN A 35 10.83 6.10 -3.80
N MET A 36 9.54 6.03 -3.48
CA MET A 36 8.50 5.94 -4.51
C MET A 36 8.40 7.27 -5.28
N PRO A 37 8.49 7.26 -6.61
CA PRO A 37 8.36 8.46 -7.43
C PRO A 37 6.93 9.01 -7.37
N MET A 38 6.81 10.34 -7.33
CA MET A 38 5.52 11.05 -7.36
C MET A 38 4.51 10.54 -6.30
N PHE A 39 5.00 10.19 -5.11
CA PHE A 39 4.20 9.47 -4.12
C PHE A 39 3.00 10.29 -3.61
N ASP A 40 3.14 11.60 -3.50
CA ASP A 40 2.04 12.47 -3.10
C ASP A 40 0.95 12.53 -4.18
N GLU A 41 1.33 12.63 -5.45
CA GLU A 41 0.41 12.59 -6.60
C GLU A 41 -0.28 11.24 -6.72
N VAL A 42 0.43 10.13 -6.47
CA VAL A 42 -0.14 8.78 -6.41
C VAL A 42 -1.18 8.70 -5.30
N LYS A 43 -0.88 9.18 -4.09
CA LYS A 43 -1.86 9.21 -2.99
C LYS A 43 -3.10 10.01 -3.35
N GLU A 44 -2.93 11.20 -3.93
CA GLU A 44 -4.06 12.05 -4.33
C GLU A 44 -4.90 11.41 -5.45
N LEU A 45 -4.26 10.73 -6.41
CA LEU A 45 -4.96 9.94 -7.43
C LEU A 45 -5.80 8.83 -6.78
N CYS A 46 -5.22 8.01 -5.91
CA CYS A 46 -5.91 6.92 -5.22
C CYS A 46 -7.06 7.44 -4.34
N ARG A 47 -6.88 8.57 -3.65
CA ARG A 47 -7.92 9.20 -2.82
C ARG A 47 -9.11 9.68 -3.64
N LYS A 48 -8.86 10.26 -4.82
CA LYS A 48 -9.92 10.65 -5.75
C LYS A 48 -10.65 9.42 -6.27
N ALA A 49 -9.90 8.40 -6.73
CA ALA A 49 -10.45 7.17 -7.28
C ALA A 49 -11.32 6.40 -6.28
N ALA A 50 -10.86 6.28 -5.03
CA ALA A 50 -11.57 5.59 -3.95
C ALA A 50 -12.95 6.19 -3.61
N ARG A 51 -13.24 7.42 -4.06
CA ARG A 51 -14.51 8.12 -3.82
C ARG A 51 -15.47 8.08 -5.00
N VAL A 52 -15.04 7.58 -6.16
CA VAL A 52 -15.87 7.57 -7.38
C VAL A 52 -17.00 6.55 -7.25
N VAL A 53 -16.73 5.39 -6.64
CA VAL A 53 -17.72 4.33 -6.45
C VAL A 53 -18.13 4.29 -4.98
N GLU A 54 -19.38 4.63 -4.71
CA GLU A 54 -19.95 4.61 -3.37
C GLU A 54 -20.11 3.17 -2.85
N GLY A 55 -20.13 3.00 -1.52
CA GLY A 55 -20.33 1.71 -0.86
C GLY A 55 -19.10 0.80 -0.78
N ILE A 56 -18.01 1.14 -1.47
CA ILE A 56 -16.73 0.41 -1.37
C ILE A 56 -15.91 0.99 -0.22
N ARG A 57 -15.67 0.19 0.82
CA ARG A 57 -14.88 0.60 1.99
C ARG A 57 -13.37 0.41 1.80
N ILE A 58 -12.98 -0.62 1.07
CA ILE A 58 -11.58 -1.01 0.84
C ILE A 58 -11.42 -1.41 -0.62
N VAL A 59 -10.38 -0.85 -1.26
CA VAL A 59 -9.95 -1.19 -2.62
C VAL A 59 -8.43 -1.01 -2.68
N GLY A 60 -7.73 -1.91 -3.36
CA GLY A 60 -6.32 -1.76 -3.69
C GLY A 60 -6.19 -1.21 -5.10
N TRP A 61 -5.55 -0.04 -5.25
CA TRP A 61 -5.33 0.53 -6.57
C TRP A 61 -3.93 0.18 -7.08
N ASP A 62 -3.89 -0.44 -8.24
CA ASP A 62 -2.66 -0.64 -8.99
C ASP A 62 -2.40 0.62 -9.82
N VAL A 63 -1.23 1.24 -9.61
CA VAL A 63 -0.88 2.55 -10.19
C VAL A 63 0.40 2.44 -10.99
N CYS A 64 0.36 2.88 -12.25
CA CYS A 64 1.54 3.10 -13.07
C CYS A 64 2.05 4.54 -12.85
N VAL A 65 3.34 4.72 -12.60
CA VAL A 65 3.96 6.07 -12.59
C VAL A 65 4.71 6.26 -13.90
N THR A 66 4.37 7.32 -14.64
CA THR A 66 5.00 7.68 -15.91
C THR A 66 5.66 9.06 -15.82
N GLU A 67 6.44 9.44 -16.83
CA GLU A 67 7.01 10.80 -16.93
C GLU A 67 5.94 11.90 -16.97
N LYS A 68 4.70 11.58 -17.37
CA LYS A 68 3.58 12.52 -17.44
C LYS A 68 2.73 12.53 -16.16
N GLY A 69 3.00 11.64 -15.22
CA GLY A 69 2.24 11.47 -13.98
C GLY A 69 1.68 10.06 -13.76
N PRO A 70 1.04 9.83 -12.60
CA PRO A 70 0.48 8.55 -12.23
C PRO A 70 -0.84 8.25 -12.99
N LEU A 71 -1.06 6.99 -13.31
CA LEU A 71 -2.23 6.45 -14.02
C LEU A 71 -2.77 5.23 -13.27
N LEU A 72 -4.10 5.09 -13.19
CA LEU A 72 -4.74 3.89 -12.65
C LEU A 72 -4.64 2.74 -13.67
N ILE A 73 -4.28 1.56 -13.20
CA ILE A 73 -4.32 0.31 -13.98
C ILE A 73 -5.58 -0.48 -13.60
N GLU A 74 -5.74 -0.79 -12.31
CA GLU A 74 -6.78 -1.70 -11.82
C GLU A 74 -7.20 -1.32 -10.38
N GLY A 75 -8.47 -1.57 -10.04
CA GLY A 75 -8.99 -1.53 -8.69
C GLY A 75 -9.30 -2.93 -8.18
N ASN A 76 -8.46 -3.45 -7.29
CA ASN A 76 -8.57 -4.78 -6.70
C ASN A 76 -9.55 -4.77 -5.51
N PRO A 77 -10.67 -5.51 -5.57
CA PRO A 77 -11.65 -5.60 -4.48
C PRO A 77 -11.15 -6.45 -3.29
N PHE A 78 -10.07 -7.21 -3.47
CA PHE A 78 -9.43 -7.99 -2.41
C PHE A 78 -7.91 -7.72 -2.40
N PRO A 79 -7.47 -6.64 -1.73
CA PRO A 79 -6.15 -6.05 -1.98
C PRO A 79 -5.02 -6.70 -1.18
N GLY A 80 -4.91 -8.04 -1.24
CA GLY A 80 -3.78 -8.77 -0.64
C GLY A 80 -3.56 -8.41 0.83
N ASN A 81 -4.63 -8.48 1.64
CA ASN A 81 -4.61 -8.10 3.06
C ASN A 81 -3.52 -8.88 3.83
N ASP A 82 -3.20 -10.10 3.39
CA ASP A 82 -2.11 -10.95 3.87
C ASP A 82 -0.73 -10.28 3.76
N LEU A 83 -0.45 -9.61 2.62
CA LEU A 83 0.84 -8.95 2.38
C LEU A 83 1.08 -7.79 3.35
N THR A 84 0.01 -7.07 3.73
CA THR A 84 0.09 -5.98 4.71
C THR A 84 0.30 -6.46 6.14
N GLN A 85 0.20 -7.78 6.38
CA GLN A 85 0.27 -8.42 7.68
C GLN A 85 1.45 -9.38 7.82
N LEU A 86 2.40 -9.37 6.87
CA LEU A 86 3.59 -10.23 6.91
C LEU A 86 4.39 -9.98 8.21
N PRO A 87 4.85 -11.04 8.91
CA PRO A 87 5.55 -10.90 10.19
C PRO A 87 6.73 -9.93 10.16
N ALA A 88 7.49 -9.91 9.06
CA ALA A 88 8.61 -8.99 8.87
C ALA A 88 8.23 -7.50 8.86
N HIS A 89 6.94 -7.18 8.69
CA HIS A 89 6.42 -5.80 8.67
C HIS A 89 5.60 -5.48 9.93
N MET A 90 5.33 -6.46 10.80
CA MET A 90 4.57 -6.29 12.05
C MET A 90 5.52 -5.98 13.22
N LEU A 91 6.12 -4.78 13.20
CA LEU A 91 7.11 -4.37 14.23
C LEU A 91 6.53 -4.27 15.65
N ASP A 92 5.21 -4.13 15.77
CA ASP A 92 4.46 -4.10 17.03
C ASP A 92 4.00 -5.49 17.49
N GLY A 93 4.21 -6.53 16.68
CA GLY A 93 3.79 -7.90 16.98
C GLY A 93 2.28 -8.15 16.81
N TYR A 94 1.52 -7.20 16.27
CA TYR A 94 0.07 -7.33 16.08
C TYR A 94 -0.32 -7.29 14.60
N GLY A 95 -1.14 -8.25 14.17
CA GLY A 95 -1.76 -8.21 12.85
C GLY A 95 -2.69 -6.99 12.68
N ARG A 96 -2.97 -6.63 11.43
CA ARG A 96 -3.80 -5.47 11.08
C ARG A 96 -5.32 -5.74 11.04
N TYR A 97 -5.78 -6.93 11.44
CA TYR A 97 -7.22 -7.30 11.43
C TYR A 97 -8.12 -6.22 12.06
N HIS A 98 -7.81 -5.76 13.26
CA HIS A 98 -8.56 -4.69 13.95
C HIS A 98 -8.73 -3.42 13.09
N GLN A 99 -7.67 -2.95 12.41
CA GLN A 99 -7.71 -1.78 11.54
C GLN A 99 -8.62 -2.01 10.32
N PHE A 100 -8.57 -3.19 9.72
CA PHE A 100 -9.49 -3.53 8.62
C PHE A 100 -10.94 -3.53 9.08
N MET A 101 -11.22 -4.13 10.24
CA MET A 101 -12.56 -4.15 10.82
C MET A 101 -13.05 -2.75 11.16
N ASP A 102 -12.19 -1.89 11.72
CA ASP A 102 -12.54 -0.51 12.01
C ASP A 102 -12.92 0.29 10.75
N ILE A 103 -12.31 -0.01 9.61
CA ILE A 103 -12.68 0.59 8.31
C ILE A 103 -14.00 0.00 7.78
N ILE A 104 -14.12 -1.33 7.78
CA ILE A 104 -15.29 -2.05 7.24
C ILE A 104 -16.56 -1.69 8.04
N GLU A 105 -16.45 -1.64 9.36
CA GLU A 105 -17.55 -1.34 10.27
C GLU A 105 -17.79 0.17 10.45
N GLY A 106 -16.99 1.02 9.78
CA GLY A 106 -17.14 2.48 9.83
C GLY A 106 -16.84 3.09 11.19
N ARG A 107 -15.98 2.44 12.00
CA ARG A 107 -15.53 2.94 13.30
C ARG A 107 -14.45 4.01 13.18
N ILE A 108 -13.74 4.04 12.06
CA ILE A 108 -12.86 5.15 11.70
C ILE A 108 -13.67 6.16 10.88
N LYS A 109 -13.86 7.34 11.47
CA LYS A 109 -14.28 8.52 10.73
C LYS A 109 -13.11 9.00 9.88
N THR A 110 -13.30 9.04 8.57
CA THR A 110 -12.41 9.80 7.69
C THR A 110 -12.50 11.29 8.06
N PRO A 111 -11.53 12.14 7.68
CA PRO A 111 -11.63 13.59 7.91
C PRO A 111 -12.85 14.27 7.27
N GLN A 112 -13.72 13.50 6.61
CA GLN A 112 -14.93 13.90 5.92
C GLN A 112 -16.21 13.26 6.54
N ASP A 113 -16.11 12.46 7.62
CA ASP A 113 -17.23 11.92 8.44
C ASP A 113 -17.42 12.67 9.77
#